data_AF-I9R4Z5-F1
#
_entry.id   AF-I9R4Z5-F1
#
_cell.length_a   1.000
_cell.length_b   1.000
_cell.length_c   1.000
_cell.angle_alpha   90.00
_cell.angle_beta   90.00
_cell.angle_gamma   90.00
#
_symmetry.space_group_name_H-M   'P 1'
#
loop_
_entity.id
_entity.type
_entity.pdbx_description
1 polymer ?
#
loop_
_entity_poly.entity_id
_entity_poly.type
_entity_poly.pdbx_seq_one_letter_code
_entity_poly.pdbx_strand_id
1 'polypeptide(L)' 'MGENYTANAPGYWMNTSGEAVSWGTDGYAAYIEYYSSDEACGVGYNDGLAVGTTGKMNVGWVDMNDTSKYFRFVINYTVE' A
#
# COMPACT_ATOMS: atom_id res chain seq x y z
N MET A 1 5.03 9.21 1.13
CA MET A 1 5.37 8.49 -0.11
C MET A 1 4.99 9.43 -1.25
N GLY A 2 5.91 9.69 -2.19
CA GLY A 2 5.74 10.69 -3.27
C GLY A 2 5.32 10.04 -4.60
N GLU A 3 5.26 10.84 -5.67
CA GLU A 3 4.76 10.52 -7.03
C GLU A 3 5.35 9.27 -7.73
N ASN A 4 6.35 8.62 -7.13
CA ASN A 4 6.91 7.36 -7.60
C ASN A 4 6.09 6.17 -7.07
N TYR A 5 4.89 6.01 -7.61
CA TYR A 5 4.05 4.84 -7.32
C TYR A 5 4.80 3.57 -7.71
N THR A 6 4.77 2.58 -6.82
CA THR A 6 5.39 1.28 -7.10
C THR A 6 4.38 0.24 -7.56
N ALA A 7 3.08 0.47 -7.32
CA ALA A 7 1.97 -0.32 -7.84
C ALA A 7 1.15 0.49 -8.86
N ASN A 8 -0.06 0.03 -9.22
CA ASN A 8 -0.93 0.80 -10.11
C ASN A 8 -1.21 2.19 -9.52
N ALA A 9 -1.00 3.22 -10.34
CA ALA A 9 -1.07 4.59 -9.86
C ALA A 9 -2.53 5.01 -9.56
N PRO A 10 -2.80 5.62 -8.39
CA PRO A 10 -1.89 5.82 -7.26
C PRO A 10 -1.87 4.61 -6.32
N GLY A 11 -0.68 4.04 -6.06
CA GLY A 11 -0.54 2.84 -5.24
C GLY A 11 0.90 2.43 -4.94
N TYR A 12 1.06 1.59 -3.91
CA TYR A 12 2.35 1.10 -3.46
C TYR A 12 2.32 -0.39 -3.12
N TRP A 13 3.33 -1.12 -3.58
CA TRP A 13 3.74 -2.39 -3.00
C TRP A 13 4.63 -2.13 -1.79
N MET A 14 4.49 -2.96 -0.76
CA MET A 14 5.18 -2.80 0.52
C MET A 14 5.73 -4.11 1.05
N ASN A 15 6.83 -4.03 1.80
CA ASN A 15 7.32 -5.14 2.65
C ASN A 15 6.53 -5.23 3.96
N THR A 16 6.82 -6.23 4.80
CA THR A 16 6.14 -6.42 6.09
C THR A 16 6.34 -5.25 7.07
N SER A 17 7.42 -4.48 6.92
CA SER A 17 7.67 -3.25 7.69
C SER A 17 6.82 -2.06 7.23
N GLY A 18 6.13 -2.17 6.08
CA GLY A 18 5.34 -1.10 5.46
C GLY A 18 6.17 -0.12 4.64
N GLU A 19 7.39 -0.50 4.27
CA GLU A 19 8.25 0.29 3.38
C GLU A 19 7.93 -0.05 1.93
N ALA A 20 7.86 0.98 1.07
CA ALA A 20 7.57 0.78 -0.34
C ALA A 20 8.70 -0.02 -1.03
N VAL A 21 8.32 -1.01 -1.83
CA VAL A 21 9.23 -1.86 -2.63
C VAL A 21 8.89 -1.76 -4.11
N SER A 22 9.84 -2.13 -4.97
CA SER A 22 9.71 -2.02 -6.44
C SER A 22 9.33 -3.36 -7.08
N TRP A 23 8.97 -3.33 -8.36
CA TRP A 23 8.70 -4.56 -9.11
C TRP A 23 9.92 -5.49 -9.10
N GLY A 24 9.69 -6.77 -8.86
CA GLY A 24 10.73 -7.79 -8.93
C GLY A 24 11.78 -7.74 -7.81
N THR A 25 11.57 -6.94 -6.76
CA THR A 25 12.42 -7.01 -5.55
C THR A 25 11.86 -8.02 -4.55
N ASP A 26 12.74 -8.82 -3.96
CA ASP A 26 12.38 -9.71 -2.86
C ASP A 26 11.78 -8.94 -1.68
N GLY A 27 10.82 -9.56 -1.00
CA GLY A 27 10.20 -9.00 0.21
C GLY A 27 8.87 -8.28 0.00
N TYR A 28 8.27 -8.36 -1.19
CA TYR A 28 6.87 -7.96 -1.38
C TYR A 28 5.94 -8.75 -0.45
N ALA A 29 5.15 -8.02 0.34
CA ALA A 29 4.24 -8.60 1.32
C ALA A 29 2.79 -8.14 1.11
N ALA A 30 2.57 -6.86 0.80
CA ALA A 30 1.23 -6.31 0.65
C ALA A 30 1.19 -5.12 -0.31
N TYR A 31 -0.02 -4.76 -0.74
CA TYR A 31 -0.26 -3.60 -1.57
C TYR A 31 -1.48 -2.81 -1.11
N ILE A 32 -1.46 -1.52 -1.42
CA ILE A 32 -2.63 -0.67 -1.39
C ILE A 32 -2.66 0.23 -2.62
N GLU A 33 -3.78 0.25 -3.31
CA GLU A 33 -4.02 0.96 -4.57
C GLU A 33 -5.34 1.71 -4.49
N TYR A 34 -5.45 2.83 -5.20
CA TYR A 34 -6.73 3.51 -5.39
C TYR A 34 -7.31 3.17 -6.77
N TYR A 35 -8.53 2.64 -6.76
CA TYR A 35 -9.29 2.35 -7.98
C TYR A 35 -10.23 3.51 -8.26
N SER A 36 -9.86 4.35 -9.23
CA SER A 36 -10.61 5.56 -9.58
C SER A 36 -11.99 5.27 -10.17
N SER A 37 -12.20 4.10 -10.79
CA SER A 37 -13.52 3.68 -11.29
C SER A 37 -14.53 3.40 -10.18
N ASP A 38 -14.03 2.92 -9.04
CA ASP A 38 -14.85 2.38 -7.94
C ASP A 38 -14.84 3.32 -6.73
N GLU A 39 -14.08 4.41 -6.79
CA GLU A 39 -13.82 5.35 -5.70
C GLU A 39 -13.38 4.63 -4.40
N ALA A 40 -12.60 3.56 -4.55
CA ALA A 40 -12.26 2.64 -3.48
C ALA A 40 -10.75 2.40 -3.36
N CYS A 41 -10.30 2.00 -2.16
CA CYS A 41 -8.95 1.52 -1.94
C CYS A 41 -8.93 -0.01 -2.01
N GLY A 42 -8.20 -0.56 -2.97
CA GLY A 42 -7.84 -1.97 -3.02
C GLY A 42 -6.73 -2.26 -2.04
N VAL A 43 -6.92 -3.28 -1.20
CA VAL A 43 -5.90 -3.77 -0.27
C VAL A 43 -5.74 -5.27 -0.50
N GLY A 44 -4.51 -5.74 -0.63
CA GLY A 44 -4.23 -7.16 -0.74
C GLY A 44 -2.84 -7.53 -0.27
N TYR A 45 -2.56 -8.83 -0.25
CA TYR A 45 -1.33 -9.40 0.26
C TYR A 45 -0.76 -10.46 -0.70
N ASN A 46 0.52 -10.76 -0.53
CA ASN A 46 1.21 -11.85 -1.24
C ASN A 46 0.72 -13.19 -0.69
N ASP A 47 0.06 -14.00 -1.53
CA ASP A 47 -0.52 -15.30 -1.17
C ASP A 47 0.54 -16.36 -0.81
N GLY A 48 1.80 -16.13 -1.16
CA GLY A 48 2.94 -16.94 -0.75
C GLY A 48 3.42 -16.72 0.68
N LEU A 49 2.85 -15.75 1.43
CA LEU A 49 3.20 -15.54 2.82
C LEU A 49 2.65 -16.67 3.71
N ALA A 50 3.44 -17.07 4.70
CA ALA A 50 2.99 -18.03 5.70
C ALA A 50 1.83 -17.46 6.54
N VAL A 51 0.86 -18.31 6.89
CA VAL A 51 -0.19 -17.98 7.86
C VAL A 51 0.44 -17.50 9.18
N GLY A 52 -0.13 -16.47 9.77
CA GLY A 52 0.39 -15.78 10.95
C GLY A 52 1.44 -14.71 10.66
N THR A 53 1.88 -14.54 9.41
CA THR A 53 2.74 -13.41 9.05
C THR A 53 2.03 -12.11 9.38
N THR A 54 2.69 -11.24 10.15
CA THR A 54 2.20 -9.91 10.44
C THR A 54 2.91 -8.88 9.58
N GLY A 55 2.21 -7.78 9.28
CA GLY A 55 2.81 -6.67 8.58
C GLY A 55 2.08 -5.37 8.83
N LYS A 56 2.65 -4.31 8.25
CA LYS A 56 2.15 -2.94 8.36
C LYS A 56 1.99 -2.30 6.99
N MET A 57 1.01 -1.41 6.88
CA MET A 57 0.87 -0.49 5.75
C MET A 57 0.76 0.94 6.29
N ASN A 58 1.43 1.89 5.63
CA ASN A 58 1.36 3.31 5.98
C ASN A 58 1.29 4.15 4.72
N VAL A 59 0.06 4.45 4.28
CA VAL A 59 -0.20 5.16 3.03
C VAL A 59 -1.16 6.31 3.28
N GLY A 60 -0.91 7.41 2.60
CA GLY A 60 -1.77 8.59 2.65
C GLY A 60 -1.93 9.21 1.28
N TRP A 61 -3.05 9.89 1.11
CA TRP A 61 -3.41 10.61 -0.11
C TRP A 61 -3.57 12.07 0.26
N VAL A 62 -3.13 12.91 -0.65
CA VAL A 62 -3.17 14.36 -0.53
C VAL A 62 -3.93 14.91 -1.73
N ASP A 63 -4.76 15.93 -1.50
CA ASP A 63 -5.41 16.65 -2.59
C ASP A 63 -4.35 17.38 -3.43
N MET A 64 -4.35 17.13 -4.74
CA MET A 64 -3.39 17.71 -5.68
C MET A 64 -3.56 19.23 -5.86
N ASN A 65 -4.75 19.77 -5.54
CA ASN A 65 -5.07 21.19 -5.64
C ASN A 65 -4.91 21.92 -4.29
N ASP A 66 -4.87 21.20 -3.18
CA ASP A 66 -4.75 21.75 -1.82
C ASP A 66 -4.02 20.76 -0.90
N THR A 67 -2.69 20.87 -0.85
CA THR A 67 -1.85 19.92 -0.11
C THR A 67 -2.01 19.97 1.41
N SER A 68 -2.77 20.93 1.95
CA SER A 68 -3.16 20.94 3.36
C SER A 68 -4.23 19.88 3.68
N LYS A 69 -4.95 19.39 2.68
CA LYS A 69 -5.98 18.36 2.81
C LYS A 69 -5.39 17.00 2.48
N TYR A 70 -5.29 16.16 3.50
CA TYR A 70 -4.82 14.80 3.35
C TYR A 70 -5.51 13.87 4.33
N PHE A 71 -5.49 12.59 4.02
CA PHE A 71 -5.79 11.52 4.96
C PHE A 71 -4.70 10.45 4.90
N ARG A 72 -4.57 9.68 5.98
CA ARG A 72 -3.58 8.61 6.10
C ARG A 72 -4.20 7.41 6.78
N PHE A 73 -3.94 6.23 6.21
CA PHE A 73 -4.20 4.96 6.86
C PHE A 73 -2.91 4.40 7.46
N VAL A 74 -3.01 3.93 8.69
CA VAL A 74 -1.99 3.11 9.34
C VAL A 74 -2.66 1.79 9.71
N ILE A 75 -2.29 0.73 8.99
CA ILE A 75 -2.95 -0.57 9.07
C ILE A 75 -1.92 -1.58 9.56
N ASN A 76 -2.27 -2.38 10.56
CA ASN A 76 -1.54 -3.60 10.90
C ASN A 76 -2.42 -4.78 10.47
N TYR A 77 -1.81 -5.80 9.88
CA TYR A 77 -2.51 -6.99 9.40
C TYR A 77 -1.81 -8.26 9.84
N THR A 78 -2.57 -9.35 9.84
CA THR A 78 -2.10 -10.72 10.01
C THR A 78 -2.67 -11.55 8.87
N VAL A 79 -1.85 -12.39 8.24
CA VAL A 79 -2.31 -13.37 7.23
C VAL A 79 -2.99 -14.53 7.96
N GLU A 80 -4.21 -14.88 7.56
CA GLU A 80 -5.01 -15.99 8.10
C GLU A 80 -5.14 -17.15 7.10
#